data_AF-A0A7C1GWE8-F1
#
_entry.id   AF-A0A7C1GWE8-F1
#
_cell.length_a   1.000
_cell.length_b   1.000
_cell.length_c   1.000
_cell.angle_alpha   90.00
_cell.angle_beta   90.00
_cell.angle_gamma   90.00
#
_symmetry.space_group_name_H-M   'P 1'
#
loop_
_entity.id
_entity.type
_entity.pdbx_description
1 polymer ?
#
loop_
_entity_poly.entity_id
_entity_poly.type
_entity_poly.pdbx_seq_one_letter_code
_entity_poly.pdbx_strand_id
1 'polypeptide(L)' 'MFRITNLSLPFEHSDADLRDAVAETLAVLPDAILGLEIVRRSVDARRHGAISFIYTVDVI' A
#
# COMPACT_ATOMS: atom_id res chain seq x y z
N MET A 1 2.97 -8.82 13.48
CA MET A 1 3.28 -8.67 12.04
C MET A 1 2.04 -9.05 11.26
N PHE A 2 1.40 -8.06 10.66
CA PHE A 2 0.17 -8.19 9.89
C PHE A 2 0.50 -8.10 8.41
N ARG A 3 -0.10 -8.98 7.60
CA ARG A 3 0.05 -8.93 6.15
C ARG A 3 -1.18 -8.34 5.50
N ILE A 4 -1.01 -7.26 4.76
CA ILE A 4 -2.05 -6.64 3.94
C ILE A 4 -1.80 -7.05 2.49
N THR A 5 -2.84 -7.52 1.82
CA THR A 5 -2.79 -7.94 0.41
C THR A 5 -3.76 -7.13 -0.42
N ASN A 6 -3.50 -7.03 -1.73
CA ASN A 6 -4.35 -6.30 -2.69
C ASN A 6 -4.53 -4.81 -2.37
N LEU A 7 -3.52 -4.18 -1.76
CA LEU A 7 -3.55 -2.74 -1.50
C LEU A 7 -3.26 -1.98 -2.81
N SER A 8 -4.26 -1.28 -3.35
CA SER A 8 -4.16 -0.58 -4.63
C SER A 8 -3.84 0.89 -4.43
N LEU A 9 -2.79 1.38 -5.10
CA LEU A 9 -2.39 2.78 -5.11
C LEU A 9 -2.24 3.31 -6.54
N PRO A 10 -2.51 4.59 -6.81
CA PRO A 10 -2.23 5.21 -8.11
C PRO A 10 -0.76 5.06 -8.51
N PHE A 11 -0.45 5.12 -9.81
CA PHE A 11 0.95 5.09 -10.25
C PHE A 11 1.79 6.25 -9.68
N GLU A 12 1.23 7.45 -9.67
CA GLU A 12 1.81 8.63 -9.03
C GLU A 12 1.39 8.66 -7.55
N HIS A 13 2.19 8.05 -6.69
CA HIS A 13 2.05 8.15 -5.24
C HIS A 13 3.44 8.26 -4.61
N SER A 14 3.48 8.86 -3.42
CA SER A 14 4.65 8.93 -2.56
C SER A 14 4.67 7.76 -1.57
N ASP A 15 5.82 7.56 -0.90
CA ASP A 15 5.93 6.56 0.16
C ASP A 15 5.02 6.86 1.36
N ALA A 16 4.69 8.15 1.58
CA ALA A 16 3.73 8.56 2.61
C ALA A 16 2.32 8.08 2.28
N ASP A 17 1.90 8.18 1.01
CA ASP A 17 0.58 7.71 0.57
C ASP A 17 0.41 6.20 0.77
N LEU A 18 1.49 5.42 0.56
CA LEU A 18 1.48 3.98 0.85
C LEU A 18 1.26 3.72 2.33
N ARG A 19 1.92 4.49 3.19
CA ARG A 19 1.81 4.36 4.65
C ARG A 19 0.42 4.78 5.14
N ASP A 20 -0.15 5.84 4.59
CA ASP A 20 -1.49 6.31 4.92
C ASP A 20 -2.56 5.31 4.47
N ALA A 21 -2.44 4.75 3.27
CA ALA A 21 -3.34 3.69 2.79
C ALA A 21 -3.32 2.45 3.70
N VAL A 22 -2.14 2.09 4.24
CA VAL A 22 -1.99 1.01 5.22
C VAL A 22 -2.65 1.38 6.55
N ALA A 23 -2.44 2.60 7.04
CA ALA A 23 -3.02 3.09 8.29
C ALA A 23 -4.56 3.11 8.21
N GLU A 24 -5.12 3.59 7.09
CA GLU A 24 -6.56 3.58 6.81
C GLU A 24 -7.11 2.16 6.77
N THR A 25 -6.41 1.24 6.08
CA THR A 25 -6.81 -0.18 6.00
C THR A 25 -6.85 -0.86 7.38
N LEU A 26 -5.93 -0.49 8.27
CA LEU A 26 -5.85 -1.03 9.63
C LEU A 26 -6.69 -0.24 10.66
N ALA A 27 -7.30 0.88 10.24
CA ALA A 27 -8.00 1.82 11.12
C ALA A 27 -7.15 2.32 12.31
N VAL A 28 -5.88 2.60 12.05
CA VAL A 28 -4.92 3.13 13.03
C VAL A 28 -4.33 4.46 12.56
N LEU A 29 -3.62 5.14 13.45
CA LEU A 29 -2.83 6.33 13.08
C LEU A 29 -1.58 5.91 12.29
N PRO A 30 -1.11 6.68 11.30
CA PRO A 30 0.13 6.40 10.57
C PRO A 30 1.38 6.27 11.46
N ASP A 31 1.37 6.95 12.61
CA ASP A 31 2.42 6.90 13.62
C ASP A 31 2.42 5.60 14.43
N ALA A 32 1.31 4.86 14.43
CA ALA A 32 1.22 3.56 15.09
C ALA A 32 1.91 2.44 14.30
N ILE A 33 2.25 2.69 13.02
CA ILE A 33 2.97 1.74 12.18
C ILE A 33 4.45 1.76 12.58
N LEU A 34 4.95 0.69 13.21
CA LEU A 34 6.35 0.62 13.65
C LEU A 34 7.29 0.16 12.54
N GLY A 35 6.76 -0.57 11.57
CA GLY A 35 7.50 -1.04 10.40
C GLY A 35 6.58 -1.32 9.23
N LEU A 36 7.09 -1.09 8.02
CA LEU A 36 6.42 -1.40 6.77
C LEU A 36 7.41 -2.03 5.81
N GLU A 37 7.12 -3.25 5.35
CA GLU A 37 7.94 -4.01 4.42
C GLU A 37 7.12 -4.39 3.18
N ILE A 38 7.64 -4.11 1.99
CA ILE A 38 6.97 -4.48 0.74
C ILE A 38 7.37 -5.90 0.36
N VAL A 39 6.44 -6.84 0.55
CA VAL A 39 6.62 -8.25 0.16
C VAL A 39 6.47 -8.42 -1.35
N ARG A 40 5.53 -7.68 -1.96
CA ARG A 40 5.29 -7.72 -3.41
C ARG A 40 4.72 -6.39 -3.90
N ARG A 41 5.19 -5.94 -5.07
CA ARG A 41 4.60 -4.85 -5.83
C ARG A 41 4.30 -5.33 -7.25
N SER A 42 3.03 -5.31 -7.63
CA SER A 42 2.55 -5.65 -8.98
C SER A 42 1.98 -4.40 -9.65
N VAL A 43 1.91 -4.39 -10.97
CA VAL A 43 1.31 -3.29 -11.73
C VAL A 43 0.00 -3.78 -12.34
N ASP A 44 -1.08 -3.03 -12.13
CA ASP A 44 -2.31 -3.17 -12.88
C ASP A 44 -2.37 -2.09 -13.96
N ALA A 45 -2.14 -2.51 -15.21
CA ALA A 45 -2.21 -1.66 -16.39
C ALA A 45 -3.44 -1.98 -17.27
N ARG A 46 -4.43 -2.70 -16.73
CA ARG A 46 -5.60 -3.17 -17.52
C ARG A 46 -6.56 -2.04 -17.87
N ARG A 47 -6.54 -0.92 -17.14
CA ARG A 47 -7.34 0.27 -17.47
C ARG A 47 -6.51 1.26 -18.29
N HIS A 48 -6.95 1.49 -19.52
CA HIS A 48 -6.37 2.49 -20.42
C HIS A 48 -6.44 3.88 -19.73
N GLY A 49 -5.30 4.39 -19.26
CA GLY A 49 -5.18 5.71 -18.62
C GLY A 49 -5.13 5.74 -17.08
N ALA A 50 -5.29 4.61 -16.39
CA ALA A 50 -5.23 4.55 -14.92
C ALA A 50 -4.37 3.37 -14.46
N ILE A 51 -3.04 3.51 -14.61
CA ILE A 51 -2.08 2.54 -14.09
C ILE A 51 -2.11 2.62 -12.56
N SER A 52 -2.22 1.48 -11.91
CA SER A 52 -2.17 1.37 -10.44
C SER A 52 -1.14 0.33 -10.02
N PHE A 53 -0.55 0.53 -8.86
CA PHE A 53 0.26 -0.49 -8.20
C PHE A 53 -0.60 -1.28 -7.23
N ILE A 54 -0.45 -2.60 -7.25
CA ILE A 54 -1.05 -3.51 -6.27
C ILE A 54 0.07 -4.03 -5.36
N TYR A 55 -0.06 -3.73 -4.08
CA TYR A 55 0.90 -4.05 -3.05
C TYR A 55 0.45 -5.22 -2.17
N THR A 56 1.44 -5.99 -1.75
CA THR A 56 1.39 -6.81 -0.55
C THR A 56 2.46 -6.31 0.39
N VAL A 57 2.06 -5.92 1.59
CA VAL A 57 2.96 -5.36 2.62
C VAL A 57 2.80 -6.09 3.93
N ASP A 58 3.91 -6.21 4.65
CA ASP A 58 3.91 -6.61 6.05
C ASP A 58 4.09 -5.39 6.94
N VAL A 59 3.30 -5.33 8.01
CA VAL A 59 3.19 -4.19 8.91
C VAL A 59 3.42 -4.66 10.34
N ILE A 60 4.18 -3.89 11.11
CA ILE A 60 4.46 -4.16 12.53
C ILE A 60 3.79 -3.09 13.38
#